data_AF-A0A1F4YKE3-F1
#
_entry.id   AF-A0A1F4YKE3-F1
#
_cell.length_a   1.000
_cell.length_b   1.000
_cell.length_c   1.000
_cell.angle_alpha   90.00
_cell.angle_beta   90.00
_cell.angle_gamma   90.00
#
_symmetry.space_group_name_H-M   'P 1'
#
loop_
_entity.id
_entity.type
_entity.pdbx_description
1 polymer ?
#
loop_
_entity_poly.entity_id
_entity_poly.type
_entity_poly.pdbx_seq_one_letter_code
_entity_poly.pdbx_strand_id
1 'polypeptide(L)'
;MGKGSLLSVILGLNAYHGDSSASLISGGEIVAAAEEERFLRSKHWAGFPENAVRYCLSEAGLKLSDVDVIAVNRDPSANVLRKVLFSVARRPGYAFIRDRLKNATRIGDLRKDFEAAFPGEMKLFRGHIRNVQHHVAHLASAYYLSGYEDAAVCSVDGFGDFVSTMTAAGSGTSMKTLQHVYFPHSLGLFYLAFTELLGFPKYGDEYKVMGLSAYGKPSLGKEMRDVIQLKKDGTFRLNLDYFIHHSDGVTMTWDGGEPQMGTVYSKKMEETFGPARRQDEPVDDRHKDIAASLQARYEESFFHILDHLHKSTGSIRLALAGGCGMNSLANGKIFERSPFREVFIQPAAGDAGGALGAALYIYHESGRNGRFPLMEHANLGPQYSEDHISLLLTETPEFSEGGSGFRMRHFEDDGELCRQVAERIERGLVIGWFQGRMEWGPRALGNRSIVVDPRRSDMKEILNAKIKRRESFRPFAPSILREAVREYFETDADVPFMQQVFRIRPEKRSIIPAVTHVDGTGRLQTVTESQNPLYYKLIKEFGRRTGVPVVLNTSFNENEPIVNRPEEALDCFLRTKMDVLVLGKTIIERT
;
A
#
# COMPACT_ATOMS: atom_id res chain seq x y z
N MET A 1 41.10 15.81 -16.77
CA MET A 1 39.99 15.95 -17.74
C MET A 1 38.87 15.05 -17.25
N GLY A 2 37.83 15.67 -16.69
CA GLY A 2 36.82 15.01 -15.85
C GLY A 2 35.87 14.16 -16.67
N LYS A 3 35.54 12.97 -16.16
CA LYS A 3 34.37 12.22 -16.60
C LYS A 3 33.15 13.10 -16.30
N GLY A 4 32.52 13.58 -17.37
CA GLY A 4 31.27 14.32 -17.31
C GLY A 4 30.19 13.54 -16.57
N SER A 5 29.25 14.30 -16.05
CA SER A 5 28.02 13.91 -15.35
C SER A 5 27.14 12.97 -16.16
N LEU A 6 27.48 11.68 -16.23
CA LEU A 6 26.59 10.67 -16.78
C LEU A 6 25.46 10.38 -15.76
N LEU A 7 24.23 10.44 -16.27
CA LEU A 7 22.97 10.18 -15.57
C LEU A 7 23.06 8.80 -14.91
N SER A 8 22.89 8.71 -13.58
CA SER A 8 23.01 7.42 -12.89
C SER A 8 21.71 6.64 -13.01
N VAL A 9 21.84 5.37 -13.35
CA VAL A 9 20.77 4.37 -13.39
C VAL A 9 20.80 3.57 -12.10
N ILE A 10 19.77 3.72 -11.27
CA ILE A 10 19.65 3.05 -9.97
C ILE A 10 18.41 2.16 -9.98
N LEU A 11 18.63 0.85 -9.85
CA LEU A 11 17.58 -0.15 -9.70
C LEU A 11 17.34 -0.40 -8.21
N GLY A 12 16.19 0.02 -7.68
CA GLY A 12 15.77 -0.26 -6.32
C GLY A 12 15.02 -1.57 -6.21
N LEU A 13 15.29 -2.35 -5.16
CA LEU A 13 14.70 -3.69 -4.94
C LEU A 13 14.21 -3.87 -3.51
N ASN A 14 13.01 -4.43 -3.38
CA ASN A 14 12.54 -5.12 -2.18
C ASN A 14 12.38 -6.61 -2.55
N ALA A 15 13.11 -7.50 -1.89
CA ALA A 15 13.16 -8.93 -2.22
C ALA A 15 13.29 -9.81 -0.97
N TYR A 16 12.80 -11.05 -1.05
CA TYR A 16 12.85 -12.03 0.04
C TYR A 16 12.10 -11.59 1.31
N HIS A 17 11.05 -10.79 1.10
CA HIS A 17 10.09 -10.32 2.08
C HIS A 17 8.76 -10.08 1.36
N GLY A 18 7.65 -10.07 2.10
CA GLY A 18 6.34 -9.72 1.56
C GLY A 18 6.39 -8.42 0.77
N ASP A 19 5.56 -8.35 -0.26
CA ASP A 19 5.45 -7.20 -1.17
C ASP A 19 6.76 -6.93 -1.93
N SER A 20 7.38 -7.98 -2.45
CA SER A 20 8.57 -7.86 -3.30
C SER A 20 8.27 -7.02 -4.54
N SER A 21 9.21 -6.15 -4.89
CA SER A 21 8.99 -5.10 -5.89
C SER A 21 10.30 -4.54 -6.42
N ALA A 22 10.21 -3.83 -7.54
CA ALA A 22 11.33 -3.12 -8.14
C ALA A 22 10.94 -1.70 -8.55
N SER A 23 11.93 -0.83 -8.60
CA SER A 23 11.80 0.55 -9.08
C SER A 23 13.07 0.97 -9.82
N LEU A 24 12.96 1.94 -10.73
CA LEU A 24 14.10 2.46 -11.46
C LEU A 24 14.12 3.98 -11.45
N ILE A 25 15.26 4.52 -11.04
CA ILE A 25 15.59 5.94 -11.19
C ILE A 25 16.63 6.05 -12.30
N SER A 26 16.36 6.89 -13.28
CA SER A 26 17.31 7.22 -14.34
C SER A 26 17.32 8.72 -14.52
N GLY A 27 18.52 9.32 -14.52
CA GLY A 27 18.66 10.75 -14.77
C GLY A 27 18.02 11.70 -13.74
N GLY A 28 17.68 11.21 -12.55
CA GLY A 28 16.98 12.02 -11.54
C GLY A 28 15.45 11.99 -11.69
N GLU A 29 14.92 11.07 -12.49
CA GLU A 29 13.49 10.84 -12.64
C GLU A 29 13.15 9.41 -12.22
N ILE A 30 11.95 9.21 -11.67
CA ILE A 30 11.40 7.89 -11.40
C ILE A 30 10.77 7.39 -12.68
N VAL A 31 11.41 6.43 -13.34
CA VAL A 31 10.95 5.91 -14.64
C VAL A 31 9.81 4.91 -14.44
N ALA A 32 9.99 3.99 -13.50
CA ALA A 32 9.07 2.87 -13.28
C ALA A 32 9.13 2.37 -11.83
N ALA A 33 8.00 1.83 -11.35
CA ALA A 33 7.93 1.05 -10.12
C ALA A 33 6.75 0.08 -10.18
N ALA A 34 6.96 -1.17 -9.81
CA ALA A 34 5.92 -2.20 -9.83
C ALA A 34 6.14 -3.29 -8.78
N GLU A 35 5.04 -3.83 -8.26
CA GLU A 35 5.05 -4.95 -7.32
C GLU A 35 4.99 -6.27 -8.08
N GLU A 36 5.74 -7.27 -7.63
CA GLU A 36 5.83 -8.56 -8.33
C GLU A 36 4.48 -9.30 -8.34
N GLU A 37 3.65 -9.10 -7.31
CA GLU A 37 2.31 -9.69 -7.24
C GLU A 37 1.41 -9.31 -8.42
N ARG A 38 1.64 -8.15 -9.06
CA ARG A 38 0.87 -7.69 -10.22
C ARG A 38 1.11 -8.57 -11.45
N PHE A 39 2.31 -9.14 -11.56
CA PHE A 39 2.70 -9.98 -12.70
C PHE A 39 2.42 -11.46 -12.44
N LEU A 40 2.72 -11.94 -11.24
CA LEU A 40 2.59 -13.36 -10.86
C LEU A 40 1.18 -13.74 -10.40
N ARG A 41 0.30 -12.76 -10.15
CA ARG A 41 -1.07 -12.97 -9.62
C ARG A 41 -1.08 -13.67 -8.26
N SER A 42 0.03 -13.63 -7.53
CA SER A 42 0.18 -14.18 -6.18
C SER A 42 0.34 -13.04 -5.18
N LYS A 43 -0.64 -12.87 -4.29
CA LYS A 43 -0.66 -11.78 -3.31
C LYS A 43 0.57 -11.83 -2.40
N HIS A 44 1.13 -10.65 -2.10
CA HIS A 44 2.23 -10.46 -1.16
C HIS A 44 3.48 -11.27 -1.52
N TRP A 45 3.73 -11.49 -2.81
CA TRP A 45 4.86 -12.30 -3.28
C TRP A 45 6.15 -11.99 -2.52
N ALA A 46 6.73 -13.03 -1.91
CA ALA A 46 7.89 -12.89 -1.05
C ALA A 46 9.24 -13.28 -1.70
N GLY A 47 9.26 -13.55 -3.01
CA GLY A 47 10.46 -14.04 -3.71
C GLY A 47 11.31 -12.93 -4.36
N PHE A 48 12.13 -13.31 -5.33
CA PHE A 48 12.84 -12.34 -6.17
C PHE A 48 11.84 -11.64 -7.12
N PRO A 49 11.89 -10.29 -7.29
CA PRO A 49 10.94 -9.56 -8.11
C PRO A 49 11.36 -9.52 -9.60
N GLU A 50 11.43 -10.68 -10.25
CA GLU A 50 11.91 -10.81 -11.63
C GLU A 50 11.13 -9.95 -12.63
N ASN A 51 9.79 -10.07 -12.64
CA ASN A 51 8.96 -9.42 -13.64
C ASN A 51 8.91 -7.92 -13.43
N ALA A 52 8.91 -7.46 -12.17
CA ALA A 52 9.00 -6.05 -11.85
C ALA A 52 10.33 -5.44 -12.29
N VAL A 53 11.46 -6.17 -12.12
CA VAL A 53 12.76 -5.72 -12.64
C VAL A 53 12.74 -5.67 -14.16
N ARG A 54 12.24 -6.71 -14.82
CA ARG A 54 12.14 -6.77 -16.29
C ARG A 54 11.30 -5.62 -16.84
N TYR A 55 10.16 -5.33 -16.20
CA TYR A 55 9.33 -4.18 -16.52
C TYR A 55 10.10 -2.87 -16.37
N CYS A 56 10.75 -2.64 -15.23
CA CYS A 56 11.48 -1.41 -14.97
C CYS A 56 12.59 -1.14 -16.00
N LEU A 57 13.36 -2.17 -16.35
CA LEU A 57 14.41 -2.10 -17.38
C LEU A 57 13.82 -1.84 -18.77
N SER A 58 12.77 -2.57 -19.14
CA SER A 58 12.09 -2.42 -20.43
C SER A 58 11.49 -1.02 -20.61
N GLU A 59 10.86 -0.46 -19.58
CA GLU A 59 10.26 0.88 -19.61
C GLU A 59 11.31 1.97 -19.88
N ALA A 60 12.53 1.77 -19.39
CA ALA A 60 13.65 2.67 -19.63
C ALA A 60 14.42 2.37 -20.94
N GLY A 61 14.10 1.28 -21.65
CA GLY A 61 14.88 0.82 -22.78
C GLY A 61 16.31 0.38 -22.42
N LEU A 62 16.51 -0.11 -21.20
CA LEU A 62 17.82 -0.48 -20.65
C LEU A 62 17.94 -1.99 -20.44
N LYS A 63 19.18 -2.47 -20.39
CA LYS A 63 19.55 -3.81 -19.94
C LYS A 63 20.07 -3.76 -18.50
N LEU A 64 20.15 -4.92 -17.84
CA LEU A 64 20.72 -5.01 -16.50
C LEU A 64 22.20 -4.55 -16.50
N SER A 65 22.93 -4.76 -17.60
CA SER A 65 24.31 -4.30 -17.75
C SER A 65 24.48 -2.77 -17.72
N ASP A 66 23.40 -2.02 -17.99
CA ASP A 66 23.39 -0.55 -18.03
C ASP A 66 23.12 0.07 -16.65
N VAL A 67 22.77 -0.76 -15.66
CA VAL A 67 22.51 -0.30 -14.28
C VAL A 67 23.83 0.01 -13.58
N ASP A 68 23.94 1.19 -12.96
CA ASP A 68 25.12 1.59 -12.18
C ASP A 68 25.07 1.05 -10.75
N VAL A 69 23.88 1.07 -10.14
CA VAL A 69 23.68 0.64 -8.76
C VAL A 69 22.39 -0.15 -8.61
N ILE A 70 22.48 -1.32 -7.97
CA ILE A 70 21.34 -2.08 -7.48
C ILE A 70 21.21 -1.78 -5.97
N ALA A 71 20.19 -1.02 -5.59
CA ALA A 71 19.89 -0.63 -4.22
C ALA A 71 18.91 -1.61 -3.58
N VAL A 72 19.33 -2.32 -2.53
CA VAL A 72 18.54 -3.39 -1.90
C VAL A 72 17.99 -2.89 -0.56
N ASN A 73 16.67 -2.94 -0.40
CA ASN A 73 15.93 -2.59 0.83
C ASN A 73 16.13 -3.62 1.96
N ARG A 74 17.37 -3.80 2.39
CA ARG A 74 17.77 -4.65 3.52
C ARG A 74 19.24 -4.45 3.81
N ASP A 75 19.60 -4.26 5.07
CA ASP A 75 20.99 -4.30 5.53
C ASP A 75 21.20 -5.38 6.61
N PRO A 76 21.70 -6.57 6.22
CA PRO A 76 22.03 -7.64 7.17
C PRO A 76 23.00 -7.20 8.28
N SER A 77 23.89 -6.25 7.99
CA SER A 77 24.93 -5.75 8.88
C SER A 77 24.43 -4.67 9.87
N ALA A 78 23.24 -4.11 9.63
CA ALA A 78 22.65 -3.14 10.53
C ALA A 78 22.35 -3.76 11.91
N ASN A 79 22.58 -2.99 12.98
CA ASN A 79 22.26 -3.35 14.36
C ASN A 79 22.86 -4.70 14.85
N VAL A 80 23.97 -5.18 14.28
CA VAL A 80 24.58 -6.48 14.61
C VAL A 80 24.87 -6.63 16.10
N LEU A 81 25.45 -5.62 16.76
CA LEU A 81 25.72 -5.68 18.20
C LEU A 81 24.45 -5.91 19.03
N ARG A 82 23.35 -5.22 18.70
CA ARG A 82 22.05 -5.38 19.37
C ARG A 82 21.46 -6.76 19.10
N LYS A 83 21.53 -7.23 17.85
CA LYS A 83 21.13 -8.59 17.45
C LYS A 83 21.87 -9.66 18.27
N VAL A 84 23.18 -9.49 18.46
CA VAL A 84 24.04 -10.41 19.23
C VAL A 84 23.69 -10.35 20.72
N LEU A 85 23.67 -9.16 21.32
CA LEU A 85 23.33 -8.97 22.74
C LEU A 85 21.95 -9.58 23.08
N PHE A 86 20.96 -9.34 22.23
CA PHE A 86 19.63 -9.92 22.38
C PHE A 86 19.64 -11.45 22.34
N SER A 87 20.43 -12.03 21.43
CA SER A 87 20.56 -13.49 21.29
C SER A 87 21.26 -14.10 22.51
N VAL A 88 22.30 -13.44 23.05
CA VAL A 88 23.03 -13.92 24.23
C VAL A 88 22.17 -13.85 25.49
N ALA A 89 21.41 -12.77 25.69
CA ALA A 89 20.57 -12.57 26.87
C ALA A 89 19.46 -13.63 27.03
N ARG A 90 19.10 -14.34 25.95
CA ARG A 90 17.95 -15.27 25.95
C ARG A 90 18.28 -16.75 25.89
N ARG A 91 19.55 -17.14 25.77
CA ARG A 91 19.96 -18.57 25.63
C ARG A 91 19.04 -19.34 24.66
N PRO A 92 19.01 -18.95 23.37
CA PRO A 92 18.02 -19.44 22.41
C PRO A 92 18.03 -20.96 22.31
N GLY A 93 16.83 -21.54 22.20
CA GLY A 93 16.68 -22.97 21.90
C GLY A 93 17.31 -23.33 20.55
N TYR A 94 17.70 -24.60 20.38
CA TYR A 94 18.39 -25.11 19.20
C TYR A 94 17.65 -24.83 17.87
N ALA A 95 16.32 -24.82 17.89
CA ALA A 95 15.47 -24.52 16.72
C ALA A 95 15.64 -23.07 16.20
N PHE A 96 15.71 -22.09 17.11
CA PHE A 96 15.85 -20.66 16.77
C PHE A 96 17.18 -20.35 16.07
N ILE A 97 18.26 -21.02 16.49
CA ILE A 97 19.59 -20.87 15.87
C ILE A 97 19.60 -21.46 14.45
N ARG A 98 18.98 -22.62 14.26
CA ARG A 98 18.91 -23.33 12.97
C ARG A 98 18.12 -22.53 11.93
N ASP A 99 16.96 -22.00 12.29
CA ASP A 99 16.10 -21.27 11.34
C ASP A 99 16.72 -19.92 10.94
N ARG A 100 17.45 -19.28 11.86
CA ARG A 100 18.24 -18.07 11.56
C ARG A 100 19.40 -18.35 10.59
N LEU A 101 20.07 -19.50 10.72
CA LEU A 101 21.14 -19.91 9.80
C LEU A 101 20.60 -20.18 8.39
N LYS A 102 19.45 -20.85 8.28
CA LYS A 102 18.78 -21.11 6.98
C LYS A 102 18.34 -19.82 6.28
N ASN A 103 17.81 -18.85 7.02
CA ASN A 103 17.45 -17.54 6.45
C ASN A 103 18.69 -16.75 6.01
N ALA A 104 19.81 -16.82 6.73
CA ALA A 104 21.05 -16.15 6.34
C ALA A 104 21.63 -16.71 5.02
N THR A 105 21.52 -18.01 4.78
CA THR A 105 22.02 -18.65 3.54
C THR A 105 21.18 -18.34 2.30
N ARG A 106 19.88 -18.07 2.43
CA ARG A 106 19.00 -17.71 1.31
C ARG A 106 19.23 -16.29 0.78
N ILE A 107 19.68 -15.38 1.66
CA ILE A 107 19.94 -13.97 1.34
C ILE A 107 21.24 -13.80 0.52
N GLY A 108 22.10 -14.83 0.50
CA GLY A 108 23.42 -14.80 -0.12
C GLY A 108 23.45 -14.92 -1.65
N ASP A 109 22.31 -15.11 -2.32
CA ASP A 109 22.28 -15.49 -3.74
C ASP A 109 21.56 -14.51 -4.69
N LEU A 110 21.43 -13.23 -4.30
CA LEU A 110 20.87 -12.19 -5.19
C LEU A 110 21.54 -12.18 -6.57
N ARG A 111 22.87 -12.39 -6.65
CA ARG A 111 23.59 -12.50 -7.92
C ARG A 111 23.19 -13.72 -8.75
N LYS A 112 22.88 -14.85 -8.10
CA LYS A 112 22.42 -16.08 -8.80
C LYS A 112 21.00 -15.89 -9.31
N ASP A 113 20.11 -15.28 -8.53
CA ASP A 113 18.75 -15.00 -8.97
C ASP A 113 18.74 -14.01 -10.14
N PHE A 114 19.60 -12.99 -10.12
CA PHE A 114 19.81 -12.12 -11.27
C PHE A 114 20.36 -12.85 -12.50
N GLU A 115 21.34 -13.74 -12.35
CA GLU A 115 21.85 -14.53 -13.48
C GLU A 115 20.81 -15.53 -14.02
N ALA A 116 19.91 -16.05 -13.17
CA ALA A 116 18.81 -16.91 -13.59
C ALA A 116 17.74 -16.12 -14.38
N ALA A 117 17.36 -14.94 -13.89
CA ALA A 117 16.36 -14.07 -14.50
C ALA A 117 16.87 -13.33 -15.77
N PHE A 118 18.17 -13.00 -15.80
CA PHE A 118 18.84 -12.26 -16.87
C PHE A 118 20.12 -12.98 -17.33
N PRO A 119 19.99 -14.15 -18.00
CA PRO A 119 21.14 -14.99 -18.36
C PRO A 119 22.21 -14.23 -19.14
N GLY A 120 23.44 -14.23 -18.63
CA GLY A 120 24.58 -13.55 -19.25
C GLY A 120 24.68 -12.04 -18.99
N GLU A 121 23.60 -11.34 -18.63
CA GLU A 121 23.66 -9.91 -18.34
C GLU A 121 24.30 -9.61 -16.99
N MET A 122 24.07 -10.46 -15.96
CA MET A 122 24.66 -10.25 -14.65
C MET A 122 26.20 -10.44 -14.64
N LYS A 123 26.74 -11.23 -15.59
CA LYS A 123 28.18 -11.29 -15.88
C LYS A 123 28.74 -10.00 -16.50
N LEU A 124 27.92 -9.28 -17.25
CA LEU A 124 28.27 -8.01 -17.90
C LEU A 124 28.06 -6.81 -16.98
N PHE A 125 27.23 -6.93 -15.95
CA PHE A 125 27.03 -5.90 -14.93
C PHE A 125 28.36 -5.48 -14.28
N ARG A 126 28.69 -4.19 -14.41
CA ARG A 126 29.87 -3.54 -13.81
C ARG A 126 29.51 -2.59 -12.66
N GLY A 127 28.23 -2.45 -12.37
CA GLY A 127 27.72 -1.64 -11.28
C GLY A 127 27.97 -2.24 -9.90
N HIS A 128 27.41 -1.59 -8.88
CA HIS A 128 27.54 -2.00 -7.49
C HIS A 128 26.21 -2.44 -6.89
N ILE A 129 26.23 -3.42 -6.01
CA ILE A 129 25.07 -3.75 -5.17
C ILE A 129 25.26 -3.03 -3.83
N ARG A 130 24.27 -2.24 -3.42
CA ARG A 130 24.28 -1.43 -2.20
C ARG A 130 23.09 -1.80 -1.33
N ASN A 131 23.37 -2.23 -0.10
CA ASN A 131 22.35 -2.45 0.91
C ASN A 131 21.95 -1.13 1.57
N VAL A 132 20.65 -0.93 1.74
CA VAL A 132 20.05 0.20 2.46
C VAL A 132 19.23 -0.37 3.61
N GLN A 133 19.39 0.21 4.81
CA GLN A 133 18.63 -0.23 5.96
C GLN A 133 17.11 -0.04 5.72
N HIS A 134 16.32 -1.04 6.06
CA HIS A 134 14.87 -1.12 5.77
C HIS A 134 14.09 0.15 6.13
N HIS A 135 14.21 0.60 7.37
CA HIS A 135 13.51 1.81 7.81
C HIS A 135 14.08 3.10 7.21
N VAL A 136 15.37 3.13 6.84
CA VAL A 136 15.95 4.27 6.13
C VAL A 136 15.35 4.37 4.73
N ALA A 137 15.15 3.23 4.05
CA ALA A 137 14.45 3.21 2.76
C ALA A 137 12.99 3.68 2.91
N HIS A 138 12.26 3.23 3.94
CA HIS A 138 10.91 3.75 4.22
C HIS A 138 10.89 5.27 4.42
N LEU A 139 11.80 5.79 5.25
CA LEU A 139 11.88 7.24 5.46
C LEU A 139 12.23 7.99 4.17
N ALA A 140 13.14 7.45 3.35
CA ALA A 140 13.56 8.01 2.08
C ALA A 140 12.43 8.01 1.03
N SER A 141 11.60 6.96 0.98
CA SER A 141 10.46 6.88 0.07
C SER A 141 9.38 7.92 0.39
N ALA A 142 9.27 8.33 1.66
CA ALA A 142 8.38 9.40 2.07
C ALA A 142 9.01 10.78 1.87
N TYR A 143 10.16 11.05 2.47
CA TYR A 143 10.72 12.41 2.54
C TYR A 143 11.09 12.95 1.17
N TYR A 144 11.83 12.18 0.36
CA TYR A 144 12.35 12.68 -0.91
C TYR A 144 11.25 12.90 -1.95
N LEU A 145 10.06 12.30 -1.77
CA LEU A 145 8.90 12.45 -2.66
C LEU A 145 7.83 13.39 -2.13
N SER A 146 8.04 13.98 -0.95
CA SER A 146 7.08 14.89 -0.32
C SER A 146 7.10 16.29 -0.93
N GLY A 147 8.14 16.65 -1.69
CA GLY A 147 8.35 18.02 -2.16
C GLY A 147 8.70 19.03 -1.06
N TYR A 148 8.83 18.60 0.20
CA TYR A 148 9.12 19.47 1.34
C TYR A 148 10.61 19.77 1.48
N GLU A 149 10.94 21.01 1.85
CA GLU A 149 12.33 21.41 2.12
C GLU A 149 12.77 21.02 3.53
N ASP A 150 11.85 21.05 4.48
CA ASP A 150 12.01 20.48 5.81
C ASP A 150 10.76 19.67 6.16
N ALA A 151 10.96 18.58 6.90
CA ALA A 151 9.86 17.75 7.39
C ALA A 151 10.24 16.94 8.63
N ALA A 152 9.27 16.70 9.49
CA ALA A 152 9.27 15.55 10.37
C ALA A 152 9.05 14.29 9.52
N VAL A 153 9.92 13.28 9.64
CA VAL A 153 9.81 12.04 8.86
C VAL A 153 9.62 10.86 9.80
N CYS A 154 8.62 10.03 9.53
CA CYS A 154 8.28 8.89 10.38
C CYS A 154 8.05 7.62 9.56
N SER A 155 8.64 6.52 10.01
CA SER A 155 8.37 5.18 9.51
C SER A 155 7.86 4.32 10.67
N VAL A 156 6.68 3.74 10.52
CA VAL A 156 6.09 2.80 11.50
C VAL A 156 5.74 1.51 10.77
N ASP A 157 6.33 0.39 11.17
CA ASP A 157 6.26 -0.87 10.44
C ASP A 157 6.25 -2.10 11.38
N GLY A 158 6.14 -3.30 10.79
CA GLY A 158 6.31 -4.58 11.49
C GLY A 158 7.72 -4.72 12.06
N PHE A 159 8.67 -5.16 11.24
CA PHE A 159 10.10 -5.11 11.53
C PHE A 159 10.93 -5.13 10.25
N GLY A 160 12.02 -4.36 10.25
CA GLY A 160 13.12 -4.52 9.30
C GLY A 160 14.44 -4.17 9.96
N ASP A 161 15.47 -4.98 9.71
CA ASP A 161 16.83 -4.74 10.23
C ASP A 161 16.91 -4.47 11.74
N PHE A 162 16.05 -5.14 12.52
CA PHE A 162 15.94 -5.04 14.00
C PHE A 162 15.26 -3.75 14.52
N VAL A 163 14.65 -2.96 13.64
CA VAL A 163 13.86 -1.76 13.96
C VAL A 163 12.41 -1.99 13.54
N SER A 164 11.45 -1.40 14.24
CA SER A 164 10.01 -1.38 13.88
C SER A 164 9.46 0.03 13.71
N THR A 165 10.15 1.03 14.26
CA THR A 165 9.78 2.43 14.12
C THR A 165 11.04 3.25 14.07
N MET A 166 11.11 4.17 13.12
CA MET A 166 12.22 5.11 12.98
C MET A 166 11.65 6.50 12.73
N THR A 167 12.23 7.50 13.37
CA THR A 167 11.91 8.91 13.12
C THR A 167 13.16 9.66 12.67
N ALA A 168 12.97 10.69 11.86
CA ALA A 168 14.04 11.52 11.35
C ALA A 168 13.60 12.97 11.16
N ALA A 169 14.59 13.87 11.06
CA ALA A 169 14.41 15.23 10.56
C ALA A 169 14.94 15.29 9.13
N GLY A 170 14.09 15.67 8.18
CA GLY A 170 14.48 16.00 6.82
C GLY A 170 14.85 17.47 6.69
N SER A 171 15.94 17.78 5.99
CA SER A 171 16.34 19.15 5.65
C SER A 171 17.08 19.17 4.32
N GLY A 172 16.54 19.91 3.35
CA GLY A 172 17.04 19.97 1.98
C GLY A 172 17.09 18.58 1.34
N THR A 173 18.27 18.15 0.91
CA THR A 173 18.52 16.83 0.32
C THR A 173 19.02 15.79 1.32
N SER A 174 18.99 16.11 2.62
CA SER A 174 19.52 15.26 3.68
C SER A 174 18.44 14.86 4.69
N MET A 175 18.69 13.76 5.38
CA MET A 175 17.84 13.27 6.44
C MET A 175 18.69 12.76 7.60
N LYS A 176 18.33 13.16 8.82
CA LYS A 176 19.01 12.74 10.05
C LYS A 176 18.07 11.94 10.92
N THR A 177 18.41 10.68 11.18
CA THR A 177 17.65 9.83 12.10
C THR A 177 17.72 10.37 13.53
N LEU A 178 16.61 10.31 14.24
CA LEU A 178 16.44 10.83 15.59
C LEU A 178 16.22 9.70 16.60
N GLN A 179 15.24 8.84 16.32
CA GLN A 179 14.81 7.83 17.28
C GLN A 179 14.44 6.51 16.62
N HIS A 180 14.59 5.43 17.40
CA HIS A 180 14.39 4.07 16.95
C HIS A 180 13.64 3.27 18.02
N VAL A 181 12.63 2.51 17.60
CA VAL A 181 12.08 1.41 18.39
C VAL A 181 12.64 0.12 17.83
N TYR A 182 13.37 -0.60 18.68
CA TYR A 182 14.03 -1.84 18.30
C TYR A 182 13.15 -3.05 18.62
N PHE A 183 13.41 -4.15 17.89
CA PHE A 183 12.94 -5.48 18.26
C PHE A 183 13.27 -5.77 19.75
N PRO A 184 12.33 -6.36 20.53
CA PRO A 184 11.09 -7.03 20.12
C PRO A 184 9.82 -6.17 20.16
N HIS A 185 9.93 -4.84 20.21
CA HIS A 185 8.74 -3.97 20.32
C HIS A 185 8.30 -3.48 18.94
N SER A 186 7.02 -3.63 18.61
CA SER A 186 6.47 -3.21 17.30
C SER A 186 4.97 -2.91 17.41
N LEU A 187 4.55 -1.81 16.78
CA LEU A 187 3.12 -1.52 16.60
C LEU A 187 2.49 -2.46 15.57
N GLY A 188 3.26 -2.91 14.58
CA GLY A 188 2.81 -3.91 13.62
C GLY A 188 2.52 -5.25 14.27
N LEU A 189 3.40 -5.75 15.14
CA LEU A 189 3.10 -6.97 15.90
C LEU A 189 1.97 -6.81 16.91
N PHE A 190 1.87 -5.64 17.55
CA PHE A 190 0.72 -5.35 18.40
C PHE A 190 -0.57 -5.52 17.60
N TYR A 191 -0.64 -4.96 16.39
CA TYR A 191 -1.82 -5.07 15.54
C TYR A 191 -2.04 -6.49 14.98
N LEU A 192 -0.97 -7.15 14.53
CA LEU A 192 -1.02 -8.52 13.99
C LEU A 192 -1.50 -9.52 15.05
N ALA A 193 -1.03 -9.42 16.28
CA ALA A 193 -1.41 -10.33 17.36
C ALA A 193 -2.92 -10.34 17.62
N PHE A 194 -3.56 -9.17 17.60
CA PHE A 194 -5.02 -9.10 17.69
C PHE A 194 -5.72 -9.50 16.38
N THR A 195 -5.08 -9.26 15.24
CA THR A 195 -5.61 -9.69 13.94
C THR A 195 -5.72 -11.21 13.85
N GLU A 196 -4.71 -11.92 14.34
CA GLU A 196 -4.74 -13.37 14.50
C GLU A 196 -5.77 -13.82 15.54
N LEU A 197 -5.80 -13.19 16.72
CA LEU A 197 -6.78 -13.50 17.79
C LEU A 197 -8.23 -13.36 17.29
N LEU A 198 -8.49 -12.40 16.41
CA LEU A 198 -9.80 -12.16 15.79
C LEU A 198 -10.07 -13.08 14.59
N GLY A 199 -9.22 -14.08 14.35
CA GLY A 199 -9.43 -15.11 13.33
C GLY A 199 -9.14 -14.64 11.91
N PHE A 200 -8.21 -13.69 11.75
CA PHE A 200 -7.77 -13.20 10.44
C PHE A 200 -6.26 -13.45 10.23
N PRO A 201 -5.81 -14.71 10.06
CA PRO A 201 -4.39 -15.07 10.15
C PRO A 201 -3.57 -14.80 8.88
N LYS A 202 -4.16 -14.25 7.82
CA LYS A 202 -3.43 -14.02 6.56
C LYS A 202 -2.58 -12.76 6.68
N TYR A 203 -1.41 -12.77 6.05
CA TYR A 203 -0.61 -11.56 5.90
C TYR A 203 -1.40 -10.48 5.17
N GLY A 204 -1.40 -9.26 5.73
CA GLY A 204 -2.15 -8.14 5.20
C GLY A 204 -3.63 -8.10 5.59
N ASP A 205 -4.14 -9.00 6.45
CA ASP A 205 -5.53 -8.93 6.90
C ASP A 205 -5.79 -7.85 7.97
N GLU A 206 -4.78 -7.12 8.43
CA GLU A 206 -4.89 -6.07 9.45
C GLU A 206 -5.91 -4.98 9.07
N TYR A 207 -6.05 -4.68 7.77
CA TYR A 207 -7.05 -3.70 7.31
C TYR A 207 -8.49 -4.17 7.57
N LYS A 208 -8.75 -5.49 7.70
CA LYS A 208 -10.07 -6.02 8.04
C LYS A 208 -10.44 -5.62 9.46
N VAL A 209 -9.49 -5.78 10.40
CA VAL A 209 -9.67 -5.36 11.79
C VAL A 209 -9.81 -3.85 11.90
N MET A 210 -9.07 -3.10 11.07
CA MET A 210 -9.26 -1.64 10.97
C MET A 210 -10.70 -1.29 10.56
N GLY A 211 -11.27 -1.97 9.56
CA GLY A 211 -12.68 -1.80 9.18
C GLY A 211 -13.66 -2.26 10.26
N LEU A 212 -13.38 -3.38 10.94
CA LEU A 212 -14.20 -3.92 12.01
C LEU A 212 -14.29 -2.99 13.23
N SER A 213 -13.24 -2.20 13.48
CA SER A 213 -13.16 -1.28 14.62
C SER A 213 -14.32 -0.27 14.68
N ALA A 214 -14.91 0.11 13.53
CA ALA A 214 -16.04 1.04 13.47
C ALA A 214 -17.36 0.46 14.01
N TYR A 215 -17.42 -0.86 14.25
CA TYR A 215 -18.63 -1.57 14.69
C TYR A 215 -18.64 -1.89 16.19
N GLY A 216 -17.58 -1.55 16.92
CA GLY A 216 -17.43 -1.84 18.34
C GLY A 216 -17.30 -0.60 19.22
N LYS A 217 -17.15 -0.82 20.51
CA LYS A 217 -16.85 0.21 21.51
C LYS A 217 -15.43 0.01 22.05
N PRO A 218 -14.63 1.08 22.24
CA PRO A 218 -13.29 0.98 22.80
C PRO A 218 -13.33 0.75 24.33
N SER A 219 -13.92 -0.37 24.76
CA SER A 219 -14.21 -0.70 26.16
C SER A 219 -13.02 -1.32 26.92
N LEU A 220 -11.98 -1.78 26.23
CA LEU A 220 -10.84 -2.54 26.79
C LEU A 220 -9.56 -1.67 26.95
N GLY A 221 -9.73 -0.38 27.21
CA GLY A 221 -8.60 0.56 27.23
C GLY A 221 -7.56 0.28 28.31
N LYS A 222 -7.94 -0.32 29.45
CA LYS A 222 -7.02 -0.66 30.54
C LYS A 222 -6.11 -1.81 30.14
N GLU A 223 -6.70 -2.86 29.59
CA GLU A 223 -6.04 -4.07 29.10
C GLU A 223 -5.08 -3.71 27.96
N MET A 224 -5.54 -2.89 27.01
CA MET A 224 -4.71 -2.42 25.90
C MET A 224 -3.50 -1.59 26.35
N ARG A 225 -3.61 -0.83 27.45
CA ARG A 225 -2.47 -0.12 28.07
C ARG A 225 -1.48 -1.04 28.77
N ASP A 226 -1.91 -2.21 29.22
CA ASP A 226 -0.98 -3.23 29.73
C ASP A 226 -0.19 -3.86 28.58
N VAL A 227 -0.84 -4.18 27.46
CA VAL A 227 -0.19 -4.82 26.30
C VAL A 227 0.89 -3.92 25.68
N ILE A 228 0.65 -2.62 25.55
CA ILE A 228 1.63 -1.66 25.03
C ILE A 228 1.75 -0.45 25.95
N GLN A 229 2.97 -0.08 26.32
CA GLN A 229 3.29 0.96 27.28
C GLN A 229 4.12 2.06 26.63
N LEU A 230 3.65 3.31 26.73
CA LEU A 230 4.31 4.48 26.17
C LEU A 230 5.43 4.94 27.10
N LYS A 231 6.54 5.40 26.51
CA LYS A 231 7.70 5.94 27.23
C LYS A 231 7.78 7.45 27.04
N LYS A 232 8.34 8.14 28.02
CA LYS A 232 8.44 9.62 28.02
C LYS A 232 9.27 10.18 26.87
N ASP A 233 10.16 9.36 26.30
CA ASP A 233 11.02 9.73 25.18
C ASP A 233 10.32 9.63 23.81
N GLY A 234 9.01 9.42 23.73
CA GLY A 234 8.31 9.26 22.45
C GLY A 234 8.31 7.84 21.89
N THR A 235 9.02 6.90 22.52
CA THR A 235 8.97 5.48 22.14
C THR A 235 7.92 4.71 22.94
N PHE A 236 7.84 3.39 22.70
CA PHE A 236 6.96 2.48 23.42
C PHE A 236 7.66 1.14 23.70
N ARG A 237 7.04 0.31 24.54
CA ARG A 237 7.41 -1.09 24.73
C ARG A 237 6.17 -1.96 24.77
N LEU A 238 6.27 -3.16 24.22
CA LEU A 238 5.29 -4.22 24.42
C LEU A 238 5.50 -4.88 25.79
N ASN A 239 4.41 -5.22 26.48
CA ASN A 239 4.44 -6.20 27.54
C ASN A 239 4.58 -7.59 26.92
N LEU A 240 5.79 -8.13 27.00
CA LEU A 240 6.17 -9.34 26.27
C LEU A 240 5.45 -10.60 26.77
N ASP A 241 4.81 -10.58 27.94
CA ASP A 241 4.02 -11.72 28.42
C ASP A 241 2.87 -12.10 27.47
N TYR A 242 2.39 -11.16 26.64
CA TYR A 242 1.31 -11.36 25.66
C TYR A 242 1.77 -11.91 24.31
N PHE A 243 3.09 -12.08 24.11
CA PHE A 243 3.66 -12.39 22.80
C PHE A 243 4.68 -13.52 22.85
N ILE A 244 4.89 -14.21 21.73
CA ILE A 244 5.86 -15.33 21.62
C ILE A 244 6.94 -15.14 20.56
N HIS A 245 6.79 -14.15 19.66
CA HIS A 245 7.75 -13.85 18.56
C HIS A 245 9.20 -13.68 19.00
N HIS A 246 9.37 -13.34 20.26
CA HIS A 246 10.62 -12.94 20.86
C HIS A 246 11.37 -14.12 21.52
N SER A 247 10.67 -15.20 21.86
CA SER A 247 11.18 -16.38 22.57
C SER A 247 11.20 -17.61 21.67
N ASP A 248 10.10 -17.84 20.97
CA ASP A 248 9.85 -19.06 20.20
C ASP A 248 10.16 -18.83 18.70
N GLY A 249 10.42 -17.58 18.34
CA GLY A 249 10.49 -17.10 16.97
C GLY A 249 9.09 -16.83 16.42
N VAL A 250 9.02 -16.40 15.15
CA VAL A 250 7.77 -16.42 14.40
C VAL A 250 7.95 -17.42 13.28
N THR A 251 7.01 -18.35 13.13
CA THR A 251 6.94 -19.18 11.94
C THR A 251 6.42 -18.32 10.79
N MET A 252 7.31 -17.58 10.13
CA MET A 252 7.00 -16.85 8.91
C MET A 252 7.70 -17.51 7.72
N THR A 253 6.94 -17.86 6.69
CA THR A 253 7.51 -18.36 5.43
C THR A 253 7.61 -17.22 4.44
N TRP A 254 8.79 -17.02 3.87
CA TRP A 254 9.06 -16.02 2.82
C TRP A 254 9.54 -16.73 1.54
N ASP A 255 9.07 -17.96 1.33
CA ASP A 255 9.67 -18.95 0.43
C ASP A 255 8.99 -18.94 -0.95
N GLY A 256 8.82 -17.74 -1.52
CA GLY A 256 7.97 -17.55 -2.70
C GLY A 256 6.49 -17.76 -2.38
N GLY A 257 5.64 -17.01 -3.06
CA GLY A 257 4.19 -17.00 -2.82
C GLY A 257 3.76 -16.10 -1.67
N GLU A 258 2.52 -16.29 -1.21
CA GLU A 258 1.91 -15.53 -0.11
C GLU A 258 2.53 -15.95 1.24
N PRO A 259 3.00 -15.00 2.07
CA PRO A 259 3.58 -15.31 3.37
C PRO A 259 2.57 -16.00 4.30
N GLN A 260 3.02 -17.02 5.01
CA GLN A 260 2.25 -17.65 6.10
C GLN A 260 2.72 -17.08 7.43
N MET A 261 1.76 -16.70 8.27
CA MET A 261 2.00 -16.14 9.61
C MET A 261 1.64 -17.20 10.65
N GLY A 262 2.63 -17.64 11.42
CA GLY A 262 2.42 -18.40 12.64
C GLY A 262 2.05 -17.49 13.79
N THR A 263 1.36 -18.05 14.79
CA THR A 263 0.86 -17.31 15.96
C THR A 263 1.95 -16.45 16.60
N VAL A 264 1.66 -15.16 16.82
CA VAL A 264 2.59 -14.22 17.49
C VAL A 264 2.20 -13.89 18.92
N TYR A 265 1.00 -14.27 19.37
CA TYR A 265 0.49 -14.03 20.72
C TYR A 265 0.64 -15.25 21.65
N SER A 266 0.65 -15.00 22.97
CA SER A 266 0.76 -16.04 24.00
C SER A 266 -0.60 -16.44 24.56
N LYS A 267 -0.64 -17.51 25.38
CA LYS A 267 -1.84 -17.91 26.13
C LYS A 267 -2.43 -16.79 27.00
N LYS A 268 -1.59 -15.89 27.53
CA LYS A 268 -2.05 -14.73 28.32
C LYS A 268 -2.97 -13.81 27.50
N MET A 269 -2.75 -13.72 26.19
CA MET A 269 -3.62 -12.98 25.28
C MET A 269 -5.04 -13.54 25.31
N GLU A 270 -5.19 -14.86 25.18
CA GLU A 270 -6.50 -15.52 25.22
C GLU A 270 -7.14 -15.47 26.61
N GLU A 271 -6.34 -15.59 27.68
CA GLU A 271 -6.82 -15.46 29.06
C GLU A 271 -7.38 -14.05 29.34
N THR A 272 -6.82 -13.01 28.70
CA THR A 272 -7.19 -11.61 28.93
C THR A 272 -8.32 -11.14 28.01
N PHE A 273 -8.26 -11.50 26.72
CA PHE A 273 -9.17 -10.99 25.70
C PHE A 273 -10.22 -12.04 25.26
N GLY A 274 -10.15 -13.26 25.81
CA GLY A 274 -10.99 -14.39 25.44
C GLY A 274 -10.38 -15.24 24.31
N PRO A 275 -10.98 -16.40 24.00
CA PRO A 275 -10.42 -17.35 23.04
C PRO A 275 -10.31 -16.74 21.64
N ALA A 276 -9.33 -17.23 20.89
CA ALA A 276 -9.17 -16.90 19.48
C ALA A 276 -10.39 -17.34 18.67
N ARG A 277 -10.84 -16.47 17.77
CA ARG A 277 -11.97 -16.75 16.88
C ARG A 277 -11.53 -17.71 15.78
N ARG A 278 -12.30 -18.77 15.52
CA ARG A 278 -12.10 -19.57 14.29
C ARG A 278 -12.66 -18.83 13.08
N GLN A 279 -12.06 -19.02 11.91
CA GLN A 279 -12.46 -18.30 10.69
C GLN A 279 -13.95 -18.47 10.34
N ASP A 280 -14.52 -19.64 10.61
CA ASP A 280 -15.91 -20.02 10.36
C ASP A 280 -16.90 -19.48 11.40
N GLU A 281 -16.42 -18.97 12.54
CA GLU A 281 -17.28 -18.40 13.58
C GLU A 281 -17.77 -16.99 13.21
N PRO A 282 -19.01 -16.63 13.55
CA PRO A 282 -19.48 -15.27 13.35
C PRO A 282 -18.70 -14.27 14.21
N VAL A 283 -18.56 -13.04 13.71
CA VAL A 283 -17.97 -11.93 14.46
C VAL A 283 -19.01 -11.34 15.42
N ASP A 284 -18.89 -11.66 16.71
CA ASP A 284 -19.73 -11.13 17.80
C ASP A 284 -19.30 -9.73 18.30
N ASP A 285 -19.99 -9.21 19.32
CA ASP A 285 -19.70 -7.89 19.91
C ASP A 285 -18.39 -7.82 20.69
N ARG A 286 -17.91 -8.94 21.27
CA ARG A 286 -16.60 -9.00 21.92
C ARG A 286 -15.50 -8.75 20.88
N HIS A 287 -15.58 -9.41 19.73
CA HIS A 287 -14.61 -9.22 18.65
C HIS A 287 -14.59 -7.76 18.14
N LYS A 288 -15.76 -7.14 18.01
CA LYS A 288 -15.88 -5.73 17.61
C LYS A 288 -15.28 -4.79 18.65
N ASP A 289 -15.55 -5.01 19.94
CA ASP A 289 -15.01 -4.22 21.04
C ASP A 289 -13.49 -4.36 21.17
N ILE A 290 -12.94 -5.56 20.93
CA ILE A 290 -11.49 -5.78 20.82
C ILE A 290 -10.91 -4.96 19.66
N ALA A 291 -11.51 -5.04 18.47
CA ALA A 291 -11.04 -4.28 17.30
C ALA A 291 -11.09 -2.75 17.53
N ALA A 292 -12.17 -2.25 18.13
CA ALA A 292 -12.32 -0.84 18.48
C ALA A 292 -11.29 -0.38 19.53
N SER A 293 -11.07 -1.20 20.56
CA SER A 293 -10.09 -0.91 21.62
C SER A 293 -8.65 -0.97 21.11
N LEU A 294 -8.34 -1.92 20.22
CA LEU A 294 -7.06 -2.05 19.54
C LEU A 294 -6.77 -0.78 18.73
N GLN A 295 -7.71 -0.38 17.86
CA GLN A 295 -7.54 0.79 17.00
C GLN A 295 -7.36 2.06 17.83
N ALA A 296 -8.15 2.24 18.91
CA ALA A 296 -7.99 3.38 19.81
C ALA A 296 -6.58 3.40 20.47
N ARG A 297 -6.07 2.26 20.92
CA ARG A 297 -4.73 2.16 21.52
C ARG A 297 -3.61 2.35 20.51
N TYR A 298 -3.79 1.83 19.29
CA TYR A 298 -2.87 2.06 18.18
C TYR A 298 -2.76 3.56 17.90
N GLU A 299 -3.89 4.27 17.78
CA GLU A 299 -3.92 5.72 17.56
C GLU A 299 -3.23 6.47 18.70
N GLU A 300 -3.51 6.15 19.97
CA GLU A 300 -2.84 6.78 21.11
C GLU A 300 -1.31 6.62 21.02
N SER A 301 -0.84 5.43 20.65
CA SER A 301 0.59 5.13 20.52
C SER A 301 1.21 5.82 19.31
N PHE A 302 0.50 5.87 18.19
CA PHE A 302 0.91 6.56 16.97
C PHE A 302 1.04 8.07 17.19
N PHE A 303 0.03 8.70 17.80
CA PHE A 303 0.07 10.13 18.11
C PHE A 303 1.13 10.48 19.14
N HIS A 304 1.42 9.60 20.09
CA HIS A 304 2.53 9.78 21.03
C HIS A 304 3.90 9.89 20.33
N ILE A 305 4.12 9.07 19.29
CA ILE A 305 5.34 9.15 18.44
C ILE A 305 5.36 10.49 17.69
N LEU A 306 4.25 10.84 17.05
CA LEU A 306 4.13 12.07 16.26
C LEU A 306 4.31 13.34 17.10
N ASP A 307 3.75 13.39 18.31
CA ASP A 307 3.90 14.51 19.22
C ASP A 307 5.35 14.72 19.66
N HIS A 308 6.05 13.63 19.96
CA HIS A 308 7.48 13.70 20.30
C HIS A 308 8.33 14.10 19.10
N LEU A 309 8.00 13.60 17.92
CA LEU A 309 8.68 13.95 16.67
C LEU A 309 8.49 15.44 16.33
N HIS A 310 7.27 15.96 16.46
CA HIS A 310 7.01 17.40 16.29
C HIS A 310 7.81 18.22 17.30
N LYS A 311 7.82 17.84 18.59
CA LYS A 311 8.64 18.53 19.61
C LYS A 311 10.14 18.54 19.29
N SER A 312 10.63 17.48 18.65
CA SER A 312 12.05 17.32 18.31
C SER A 312 12.47 18.09 17.05
N THR A 313 11.52 18.35 16.14
CA THR A 313 11.80 18.93 14.81
C THR A 313 11.28 20.35 14.65
N GLY A 314 10.17 20.69 15.32
CA GLY A 314 9.45 21.94 15.15
C GLY A 314 8.75 22.09 13.80
N SER A 315 8.82 21.09 12.91
CA SER A 315 8.24 21.18 11.57
C SER A 315 6.73 20.95 11.60
N ILE A 316 6.00 21.75 10.82
CA ILE A 316 4.57 21.56 10.59
C ILE A 316 4.28 20.56 9.46
N ARG A 317 5.32 20.03 8.82
CA ARG A 317 5.21 19.09 7.70
C ARG A 317 5.59 17.69 8.14
N LEU A 318 4.78 16.71 7.76
CA LEU A 318 4.99 15.30 8.08
C LEU A 318 5.12 14.48 6.79
N ALA A 319 6.19 13.69 6.69
CA ALA A 319 6.34 12.66 5.68
C ALA A 319 6.27 11.28 6.36
N LEU A 320 5.36 10.41 5.92
CA LEU A 320 5.01 9.15 6.59
C LEU A 320 5.12 7.93 5.66
N ALA A 321 5.74 6.86 6.17
CA ALA A 321 5.83 5.54 5.53
C ALA A 321 5.84 4.40 6.57
N GLY A 322 6.13 3.18 6.12
CA GLY A 322 6.02 1.93 6.87
C GLY A 322 4.62 1.33 6.81
N GLY A 323 4.50 0.00 6.92
CA GLY A 323 3.23 -0.71 6.76
C GLY A 323 2.14 -0.26 7.74
N CYS A 324 2.52 0.08 8.96
CA CYS A 324 1.59 0.62 9.96
C CYS A 324 1.23 2.09 9.66
N GLY A 325 2.11 2.82 8.97
CA GLY A 325 1.84 4.15 8.43
C GLY A 325 0.68 4.21 7.43
N MET A 326 0.19 3.05 6.95
CA MET A 326 -1.03 2.95 6.12
C MET A 326 -2.35 2.88 6.91
N ASN A 327 -2.32 3.03 8.24
CA ASN A 327 -3.54 3.06 9.06
C ASN A 327 -4.37 4.32 8.76
N SER A 328 -5.29 4.22 7.80
CA SER A 328 -6.01 5.37 7.27
C SER A 328 -6.95 6.05 8.27
N LEU A 329 -7.38 5.33 9.31
CA LEU A 329 -8.16 5.90 10.41
C LEU A 329 -7.29 6.83 11.28
N ALA A 330 -6.07 6.40 11.62
CA ALA A 330 -5.12 7.23 12.35
C ALA A 330 -4.67 8.43 11.49
N ASN A 331 -4.36 8.20 10.21
CA ASN A 331 -3.92 9.23 9.28
C ASN A 331 -4.97 10.32 9.05
N GLY A 332 -6.26 9.94 9.08
CA GLY A 332 -7.39 10.86 8.99
C GLY A 332 -7.50 11.85 10.16
N LYS A 333 -6.87 11.53 11.29
CA LYS A 333 -6.91 12.33 12.51
C LYS A 333 -5.67 13.21 12.70
N ILE A 334 -4.70 13.18 11.77
CA ILE A 334 -3.43 13.91 11.93
C ILE A 334 -3.65 15.41 12.11
N PHE A 335 -4.45 16.04 11.25
CA PHE A 335 -4.72 17.48 11.33
C PHE A 335 -5.45 17.89 12.62
N GLU A 336 -6.34 17.02 13.13
CA GLU A 336 -7.12 17.27 14.35
C GLU A 336 -6.29 17.06 15.63
N ARG A 337 -5.47 16.01 15.66
CA ARG A 337 -4.82 15.52 16.87
C ARG A 337 -3.32 15.82 16.96
N SER A 338 -2.76 16.54 15.99
CA SER A 338 -1.36 16.93 16.02
C SER A 338 -1.15 18.35 15.49
N PRO A 339 0.05 18.93 15.67
CA PRO A 339 0.38 20.25 15.11
C PRO A 339 0.67 20.23 13.60
N PHE A 340 0.74 19.07 12.95
CA PHE A 340 1.05 18.98 11.52
C PHE A 340 -0.07 19.57 10.65
N ARG A 341 0.33 20.30 9.60
CA ARG A 341 -0.56 21.03 8.68
C ARG A 341 -0.34 20.67 7.21
N GLU A 342 0.79 20.05 6.90
CA GLU A 342 1.08 19.46 5.60
C GLU A 342 1.50 18.01 5.83
N VAL A 343 0.86 17.07 5.12
CA VAL A 343 1.09 15.64 5.34
C VAL A 343 1.27 14.96 3.98
N PHE A 344 2.41 14.32 3.81
CA PHE A 344 2.67 13.40 2.71
C PHE A 344 2.72 11.97 3.24
N ILE A 345 1.93 11.08 2.65
CA ILE A 345 1.91 9.65 2.98
C ILE A 345 2.24 8.90 1.70
N GLN A 346 3.29 8.10 1.73
CA GLN A 346 3.76 7.38 0.55
C GLN A 346 2.66 6.37 0.07
N PRO A 347 2.34 6.31 -1.24
CA PRO A 347 1.22 5.50 -1.75
C PRO A 347 1.36 3.98 -1.53
N ALA A 348 2.57 3.46 -1.67
CA ALA A 348 2.99 2.10 -1.34
C ALA A 348 3.78 2.07 0.00
N ALA A 349 3.28 2.73 1.05
CA ALA A 349 4.05 2.97 2.28
C ALA A 349 4.52 1.70 3.01
N GLY A 350 3.92 0.53 2.72
CA GLY A 350 4.44 -0.78 3.13
C GLY A 350 5.73 -1.17 2.42
N ASP A 351 6.10 -2.45 2.50
CA ASP A 351 7.45 -2.90 2.10
C ASP A 351 7.74 -2.75 0.60
N ALA A 352 6.72 -2.76 -0.25
CA ALA A 352 6.85 -2.40 -1.65
C ALA A 352 7.55 -1.04 -1.84
N GLY A 353 7.16 -0.03 -1.05
CA GLY A 353 7.76 1.31 -1.08
C GLY A 353 9.26 1.33 -0.77
N GLY A 354 9.77 0.30 -0.10
CA GLY A 354 11.19 0.16 0.23
C GLY A 354 12.10 0.04 -1.00
N ALA A 355 11.63 -0.54 -2.11
CA ALA A 355 12.40 -0.58 -3.36
C ALA A 355 12.72 0.84 -3.85
N LEU A 356 11.69 1.68 -3.96
CA LEU A 356 11.82 3.08 -4.36
C LEU A 356 12.61 3.89 -3.34
N GLY A 357 12.37 3.65 -2.05
CA GLY A 357 13.11 4.26 -0.96
C GLY A 357 14.62 3.99 -0.99
N ALA A 358 15.01 2.75 -1.26
CA ALA A 358 16.42 2.37 -1.38
C ALA A 358 17.09 3.06 -2.57
N ALA A 359 16.42 3.14 -3.72
CA ALA A 359 16.94 3.86 -4.88
C ALA A 359 17.11 5.35 -4.61
N LEU A 360 16.11 6.00 -4.00
CA LEU A 360 16.15 7.42 -3.62
C LEU A 360 17.26 7.72 -2.61
N TYR A 361 17.41 6.85 -1.59
CA TYR A 361 18.48 7.00 -0.61
C TYR A 361 19.86 6.97 -1.27
N ILE A 362 20.13 6.00 -2.15
CA ILE A 362 21.38 5.92 -2.89
C ILE A 362 21.58 7.12 -3.83
N TYR A 363 20.51 7.58 -4.48
CA TYR A 363 20.56 8.77 -5.32
C TYR A 363 21.08 9.98 -4.55
N HIS A 364 20.52 10.26 -3.37
CA HIS A 364 20.91 11.40 -2.54
C HIS A 364 22.29 11.22 -1.87
N GLU A 365 22.63 10.03 -1.40
CA GLU A 365 23.96 9.73 -0.82
C GLU A 365 25.10 9.85 -1.84
N SER A 366 24.81 9.77 -3.14
CA SER A 366 25.81 9.92 -4.20
C SER A 366 26.32 11.37 -4.38
N GLY A 367 25.88 12.31 -3.53
CA GLY A 367 26.25 13.72 -3.58
C GLY A 367 25.48 14.52 -4.63
N ARG A 368 24.37 13.97 -5.13
CA ARG A 368 23.46 14.66 -6.04
C ARG A 368 22.54 15.58 -5.25
N ASN A 369 22.44 16.84 -5.68
CA ASN A 369 21.66 17.88 -5.01
C ASN A 369 20.27 18.11 -5.63
N GLY A 370 19.85 17.27 -6.58
CA GLY A 370 18.50 17.34 -7.16
C GLY A 370 17.46 16.92 -6.13
N ARG A 371 16.42 17.73 -5.91
CA ARG A 371 15.22 17.35 -5.16
C ARG A 371 14.17 16.83 -6.13
N PHE A 372 13.49 15.77 -5.76
CA PHE A 372 12.31 15.33 -6.52
C PHE A 372 11.13 16.26 -6.19
N PRO A 373 10.26 16.55 -7.17
CA PRO A 373 9.02 17.24 -6.90
C PRO A 373 8.10 16.40 -6.00
N LEU A 374 7.05 17.03 -5.48
CA LEU A 374 5.97 16.31 -4.82
C LEU A 374 5.45 15.20 -5.75
N MET A 375 5.37 13.97 -5.24
CA MET A 375 4.71 12.89 -5.95
C MET A 375 3.20 13.13 -5.89
N GLU A 376 2.61 13.53 -7.01
CA GLU A 376 1.18 13.84 -7.10
C GLU A 376 0.34 12.64 -7.57
N HIS A 377 0.97 11.64 -8.20
CA HIS A 377 0.29 10.44 -8.71
C HIS A 377 1.11 9.17 -8.46
N ALA A 378 0.43 8.02 -8.47
CA ALA A 378 1.06 6.70 -8.33
C ALA A 378 1.20 5.93 -9.66
N ASN A 379 0.99 6.58 -10.81
CA ASN A 379 0.94 5.94 -12.13
C ASN A 379 2.35 5.54 -12.64
N LEU A 380 2.97 4.52 -12.03
CA LEU A 380 4.36 4.10 -12.26
C LEU A 380 4.50 2.68 -12.83
N GLY A 381 3.40 1.93 -12.92
CA GLY A 381 3.38 0.56 -13.43
C GLY A 381 3.05 0.46 -14.93
N PRO A 382 2.90 -0.77 -15.45
CA PRO A 382 2.70 -1.02 -16.88
C PRO A 382 1.49 -0.31 -17.49
N GLN A 383 1.62 0.05 -18.77
CA GLN A 383 0.53 0.51 -19.64
C GLN A 383 0.50 -0.32 -20.92
N TYR A 384 -0.65 -0.32 -21.59
CA TYR A 384 -0.90 -1.12 -22.79
C TYR A 384 -1.43 -0.23 -23.91
N SER A 385 -1.00 -0.50 -25.14
CA SER A 385 -1.44 0.25 -26.31
C SER A 385 -2.86 -0.13 -26.74
N GLU A 386 -3.53 0.79 -27.43
CA GLU A 386 -4.83 0.50 -28.05
C GLU A 386 -4.73 -0.60 -29.11
N ASP A 387 -3.58 -0.75 -29.77
CA ASP A 387 -3.33 -1.86 -30.72
C ASP A 387 -3.34 -3.21 -30.02
N HIS A 388 -2.68 -3.32 -28.86
CA HIS A 388 -2.68 -4.54 -28.05
C HIS A 388 -4.10 -4.88 -27.58
N ILE A 389 -4.84 -3.88 -27.11
CA ILE A 389 -6.24 -4.04 -26.69
C ILE A 389 -7.12 -4.48 -27.86
N SER A 390 -6.97 -3.85 -29.03
CA SER A 390 -7.78 -4.15 -30.22
C SER A 390 -7.51 -5.57 -30.73
N LEU A 391 -6.24 -6.00 -30.71
CA LEU A 391 -5.86 -7.37 -31.07
C LEU A 391 -6.46 -8.38 -30.10
N LEU A 392 -6.29 -8.17 -28.78
CA LEU A 392 -6.89 -9.03 -27.76
C LEU A 392 -8.39 -9.20 -27.96
N LEU A 393 -9.10 -8.09 -28.19
CA LEU A 393 -10.54 -8.12 -28.39
C LEU A 393 -10.96 -8.85 -29.66
N THR A 394 -10.18 -8.74 -30.75
CA THR A 394 -10.42 -9.44 -32.01
C THR A 394 -10.18 -10.95 -31.88
N GLU A 395 -9.17 -11.34 -31.09
CA GLU A 395 -8.81 -12.74 -30.86
C GLU A 395 -9.67 -13.44 -29.79
N THR A 396 -10.46 -12.67 -29.02
CA THR A 396 -11.32 -13.21 -27.96
C THR A 396 -12.59 -13.85 -28.58
N PRO A 397 -12.82 -15.17 -28.40
CA PRO A 397 -13.94 -15.87 -29.01
C PRO A 397 -15.32 -15.28 -28.67
N GLU A 398 -15.52 -14.81 -27.44
CA GLU A 398 -16.77 -14.21 -26.96
C GLU A 398 -17.19 -12.95 -27.74
N PHE A 399 -16.23 -12.29 -28.42
CA PHE A 399 -16.44 -11.05 -29.16
C PHE A 399 -16.33 -11.22 -30.69
N SER A 400 -16.03 -12.43 -31.16
CA SER A 400 -15.95 -12.75 -32.59
C SER A 400 -17.33 -12.70 -33.28
N GLU A 401 -17.36 -12.57 -34.61
CA GLU A 401 -18.61 -12.56 -35.39
C GLU A 401 -19.44 -13.82 -35.13
N GLY A 402 -20.59 -13.64 -34.45
CA GLY A 402 -21.49 -14.72 -34.02
C GLY A 402 -21.54 -14.94 -32.50
N GLY A 403 -20.65 -14.32 -31.73
CA GLY A 403 -20.73 -14.25 -30.28
C GLY A 403 -22.00 -13.51 -29.85
N SER A 404 -22.81 -14.14 -28.99
CA SER A 404 -24.00 -13.52 -28.39
C SER A 404 -23.74 -13.20 -26.92
N GLY A 405 -24.26 -12.08 -26.41
CA GLY A 405 -24.18 -11.72 -24.99
C GLY A 405 -23.44 -10.42 -24.67
N PHE A 406 -22.78 -9.79 -25.65
CA PHE A 406 -22.03 -8.54 -25.44
C PHE A 406 -22.26 -7.53 -26.57
N ARG A 407 -22.20 -6.24 -26.20
CA ARG A 407 -22.17 -5.11 -27.13
C ARG A 407 -20.87 -4.34 -26.93
N MET A 408 -20.15 -4.14 -28.03
CA MET A 408 -18.89 -3.40 -28.02
C MET A 408 -19.00 -2.10 -28.79
N ARG A 409 -18.34 -1.05 -28.30
CA ARG A 409 -18.25 0.23 -29.01
C ARG A 409 -16.92 0.92 -28.69
N HIS A 410 -16.21 1.31 -29.75
CA HIS A 410 -14.99 2.10 -29.67
C HIS A 410 -15.30 3.61 -29.71
N PHE A 411 -14.49 4.41 -29.02
CA PHE A 411 -14.64 5.86 -28.92
C PHE A 411 -13.32 6.60 -29.15
N GLU A 412 -13.27 7.43 -30.18
CA GLU A 412 -12.09 8.26 -30.46
C GLU A 412 -11.95 9.45 -29.49
N ASP A 413 -13.07 10.04 -29.09
CA ASP A 413 -13.14 11.19 -28.18
C ASP A 413 -13.31 10.74 -26.72
N ASP A 414 -12.33 11.09 -25.89
CA ASP A 414 -12.37 10.86 -24.44
C ASP A 414 -13.59 11.52 -23.78
N GLY A 415 -14.06 12.66 -24.31
CA GLY A 415 -15.25 13.32 -23.81
C GLY A 415 -16.50 12.47 -23.96
N GLU A 416 -16.72 11.90 -25.15
CA GLU A 416 -17.82 10.98 -25.42
C GLU A 416 -17.69 9.67 -24.64
N LEU A 417 -16.48 9.11 -24.54
CA LEU A 417 -16.22 7.94 -23.71
C LEU A 417 -16.67 8.20 -22.25
N CYS A 418 -16.22 9.30 -21.65
CA CYS A 418 -16.60 9.66 -20.28
C CYS A 418 -18.10 9.92 -20.14
N ARG A 419 -18.77 10.55 -21.13
CA ARG A 419 -20.24 10.71 -21.15
C ARG A 419 -20.98 9.39 -21.12
N GLN A 420 -20.57 8.47 -21.98
CA GLN A 420 -21.17 7.15 -22.12
C GLN A 420 -20.96 6.28 -20.87
N VAL A 421 -19.80 6.38 -20.24
CA VAL A 421 -19.51 5.65 -19.00
C VAL A 421 -20.24 6.28 -17.82
N ALA A 422 -20.28 7.62 -17.70
CA ALA A 422 -21.04 8.31 -16.66
C ALA A 422 -22.55 8.01 -16.71
N GLU A 423 -23.12 7.84 -17.90
CA GLU A 423 -24.50 7.36 -18.07
C GLU A 423 -24.71 5.97 -17.48
N ARG A 424 -23.78 5.04 -17.73
CA ARG A 424 -23.85 3.67 -17.20
C ARG A 424 -23.69 3.64 -15.68
N ILE A 425 -22.80 4.49 -15.14
CA ILE A 425 -22.67 4.66 -13.69
C ILE A 425 -24.01 5.16 -13.11
N GLU A 426 -24.62 6.22 -13.66
CA GLU A 426 -25.92 6.74 -13.18
C GLU A 426 -27.02 5.67 -13.21
N ARG A 427 -27.04 4.80 -14.22
CA ARG A 427 -27.98 3.67 -14.32
C ARG A 427 -27.75 2.59 -13.25
N GLY A 428 -26.71 2.73 -12.43
CA GLY A 428 -26.35 1.80 -11.37
C GLY A 428 -25.57 0.57 -11.85
N LEU A 429 -24.94 0.66 -13.03
CA LEU A 429 -24.13 -0.42 -13.58
C LEU A 429 -22.74 -0.47 -12.93
N VAL A 430 -22.20 -1.68 -12.80
CA VAL A 430 -20.86 -1.93 -12.28
C VAL A 430 -19.83 -1.89 -13.39
N ILE A 431 -18.94 -0.89 -13.34
CA ILE A 431 -17.98 -0.61 -14.41
C ILE A 431 -16.59 -1.08 -13.99
N GLY A 432 -15.99 -2.00 -14.74
CA GLY A 432 -14.55 -2.24 -14.74
C GLY A 432 -13.86 -1.17 -15.57
N TRP A 433 -12.90 -0.46 -14.99
CA TRP A 433 -12.23 0.69 -15.58
C TRP A 433 -10.73 0.42 -15.65
N PHE A 434 -10.24 0.18 -16.87
CA PHE A 434 -8.85 -0.14 -17.17
C PHE A 434 -8.26 0.92 -18.11
N GLN A 435 -7.39 1.77 -17.58
CA GLN A 435 -6.82 2.93 -18.28
C GLN A 435 -5.35 3.14 -17.96
N GLY A 436 -4.55 3.58 -18.94
CA GLY A 436 -3.19 4.09 -18.74
C GLY A 436 -2.26 3.21 -17.88
N ARG A 437 -1.27 3.87 -17.26
CA ARG A 437 -0.29 3.23 -16.36
C ARG A 437 -0.93 2.77 -15.07
N MET A 438 -0.58 1.55 -14.67
CA MET A 438 -1.01 0.98 -13.40
C MET A 438 -0.51 1.80 -12.19
N GLU A 439 -1.33 1.84 -11.14
CA GLU A 439 -1.01 2.48 -9.87
C GLU A 439 0.03 1.69 -9.06
N TRP A 440 0.96 2.40 -8.43
CA TRP A 440 1.96 1.89 -7.49
C TRP A 440 1.39 1.85 -6.07
N GLY A 441 1.42 0.67 -5.48
CA GLY A 441 0.89 0.40 -4.13
C GLY A 441 -0.47 -0.30 -4.12
N PRO A 442 -1.06 -0.48 -2.94
CA PRO A 442 -2.17 -1.42 -2.73
C PRO A 442 -3.56 -0.84 -3.06
N ARG A 443 -3.64 0.38 -3.59
CA ARG A 443 -4.90 1.09 -3.86
C ARG A 443 -5.08 1.26 -5.36
N ALA A 444 -6.27 0.95 -5.86
CA ALA A 444 -6.69 1.44 -7.16
C ALA A 444 -7.09 2.91 -7.03
N LEU A 445 -6.57 3.75 -7.91
CA LEU A 445 -6.68 5.21 -7.86
C LEU A 445 -7.18 5.78 -9.19
N GLY A 446 -7.96 5.00 -9.94
CA GLY A 446 -8.61 5.44 -11.17
C GLY A 446 -8.04 4.86 -12.47
N ASN A 447 -7.13 3.89 -12.42
CA ASN A 447 -6.55 3.26 -13.62
C ASN A 447 -6.78 1.74 -13.67
N ARG A 448 -6.88 1.06 -12.53
CA ARG A 448 -7.30 -0.36 -12.42
C ARG A 448 -8.43 -0.49 -11.40
N SER A 449 -9.56 0.12 -11.72
CA SER A 449 -10.65 0.41 -10.76
C SER A 449 -11.97 -0.25 -11.14
N ILE A 450 -12.80 -0.54 -10.15
CA ILE A 450 -14.23 -0.76 -10.33
C ILE A 450 -14.93 0.50 -9.85
N VAL A 451 -15.72 1.11 -10.74
CA VAL A 451 -16.35 2.42 -10.54
C VAL A 451 -17.87 2.26 -10.58
N VAL A 452 -18.56 2.76 -9.56
CA VAL A 452 -20.03 2.66 -9.44
C VAL A 452 -20.66 3.90 -8.82
N ASP A 453 -22.00 3.99 -8.91
CA ASP A 453 -22.78 5.09 -8.36
C ASP A 453 -22.73 5.12 -6.83
N PRO A 454 -22.19 6.18 -6.19
CA PRO A 454 -22.12 6.25 -4.74
C PRO A 454 -23.45 6.61 -4.07
N ARG A 455 -24.44 7.08 -4.83
CA ARG A 455 -25.74 7.57 -4.33
C ARG A 455 -26.68 6.44 -3.93
N ARG A 456 -26.40 5.22 -4.40
CA ARG A 456 -27.22 4.03 -4.20
C ARG A 456 -26.90 3.34 -2.88
N SER A 457 -27.88 3.21 -1.99
CA SER A 457 -27.70 2.53 -0.70
C SER A 457 -27.47 1.02 -0.82
N ASP A 458 -27.97 0.39 -1.89
CA ASP A 458 -27.86 -1.05 -2.17
C ASP A 458 -26.56 -1.44 -2.90
N MET A 459 -25.71 -0.46 -3.23
CA MET A 459 -24.53 -0.70 -4.08
C MET A 459 -23.46 -1.53 -3.39
N LYS A 460 -23.37 -1.49 -2.05
CA LYS A 460 -22.41 -2.31 -1.29
C LYS A 460 -22.74 -3.80 -1.43
N GLU A 461 -24.02 -4.13 -1.33
CA GLU A 461 -24.58 -5.47 -1.47
C GLU A 461 -24.41 -5.96 -2.91
N ILE A 462 -24.71 -5.12 -3.90
CA ILE A 462 -24.53 -5.42 -5.33
C ILE A 462 -23.05 -5.75 -5.63
N LEU A 463 -22.10 -4.92 -5.19
CA LEU A 463 -20.68 -5.17 -5.42
C LEU A 463 -20.19 -6.47 -4.78
N ASN A 464 -20.64 -6.75 -3.55
CA ASN A 464 -20.28 -7.98 -2.85
C ASN A 464 -20.87 -9.21 -3.55
N ALA A 465 -22.13 -9.15 -3.99
CA ALA A 465 -22.79 -10.26 -4.69
C ALA A 465 -22.23 -10.51 -6.11
N LYS A 466 -21.94 -9.44 -6.85
CA LYS A 466 -21.49 -9.54 -8.26
C LYS A 466 -20.01 -9.88 -8.40
N ILE A 467 -19.17 -9.37 -7.50
CA ILE A 467 -17.71 -9.39 -7.68
C ILE A 467 -16.97 -9.77 -6.40
N LYS A 468 -17.13 -9.01 -5.31
CA LYS A 468 -16.15 -9.04 -4.20
C LYS A 468 -16.26 -10.23 -3.27
N ARG A 469 -17.48 -10.74 -3.03
CA ARG A 469 -17.75 -11.91 -2.18
C ARG A 469 -16.99 -11.87 -0.84
N ARG A 470 -16.98 -10.71 -0.18
CA ARG A 470 -16.19 -10.42 1.03
C ARG A 470 -17.07 -10.00 2.20
N GLU A 471 -16.47 -9.85 3.37
CA GLU A 471 -17.15 -9.54 4.63
C GLU A 471 -17.91 -8.19 4.56
N SER A 472 -19.09 -8.14 5.16
CA SER A 472 -20.02 -6.98 5.07
C SER A 472 -19.49 -5.70 5.71
N PHE A 473 -18.56 -5.82 6.67
CA PHE A 473 -17.96 -4.68 7.36
C PHE A 473 -16.82 -4.01 6.58
N ARG A 474 -16.43 -4.54 5.40
CA ARG A 474 -15.35 -3.95 4.60
C ARG A 474 -15.85 -2.70 3.86
N PRO A 475 -15.32 -1.50 4.16
CA PRO A 475 -15.80 -0.29 3.53
C PRO A 475 -15.38 -0.19 2.06
N PHE A 476 -16.09 0.69 1.34
CA PHE A 476 -15.69 1.24 0.04
C PHE A 476 -15.28 2.70 0.20
N ALA A 477 -14.70 3.28 -0.86
CA ALA A 477 -14.05 4.57 -0.79
C ALA A 477 -14.57 5.52 -1.88
N PRO A 478 -14.75 6.82 -1.56
CA PRO A 478 -15.08 7.84 -2.55
C PRO A 478 -13.83 8.37 -3.28
N SER A 479 -13.94 8.45 -4.61
CA SER A 479 -13.12 9.35 -5.43
C SER A 479 -13.92 10.61 -5.73
N ILE A 480 -13.37 11.78 -5.44
CA ILE A 480 -14.05 13.08 -5.57
C ILE A 480 -13.16 14.08 -6.28
N LEU A 481 -13.76 14.99 -7.06
CA LEU A 481 -13.04 16.14 -7.59
C LEU A 481 -12.49 17.00 -6.46
N ARG A 482 -11.21 17.39 -6.56
CA ARG A 482 -10.53 18.16 -5.51
C ARG A 482 -11.29 19.41 -5.08
N GLU A 483 -11.90 20.12 -6.03
CA GLU A 483 -12.67 21.34 -5.82
C GLU A 483 -13.97 21.14 -5.01
N ALA A 484 -14.48 19.91 -4.92
CA ALA A 484 -15.71 19.56 -4.21
C ALA A 484 -15.46 19.01 -2.78
N VAL A 485 -14.21 18.78 -2.37
CA VAL A 485 -13.88 18.16 -1.07
C VAL A 485 -14.53 18.90 0.10
N ARG A 486 -14.35 20.22 0.19
CA ARG A 486 -14.90 21.07 1.26
C ARG A 486 -16.43 20.99 1.41
N GLU A 487 -17.13 20.65 0.32
CA GLU A 487 -18.59 20.51 0.33
C GLU A 487 -19.04 19.16 0.90
N TYR A 488 -18.20 18.11 0.80
CA TYR A 488 -18.56 16.76 1.23
C TYR A 488 -17.90 16.32 2.53
N PHE A 489 -16.73 16.85 2.85
CA PHE A 489 -15.94 16.46 4.02
C PHE A 489 -15.74 17.62 4.98
N GLU A 490 -15.61 17.29 6.26
CA GLU A 490 -15.33 18.27 7.32
C GLU A 490 -13.89 18.81 7.25
N THR A 491 -12.98 17.99 6.71
CA THR A 491 -11.57 18.35 6.46
C THR A 491 -11.34 18.58 4.97
N ASP A 492 -10.84 19.77 4.61
CA ASP A 492 -10.44 20.10 3.24
C ASP A 492 -8.93 19.88 3.07
N ALA A 493 -8.56 18.75 2.47
CA ALA A 493 -7.16 18.36 2.27
C ALA A 493 -6.98 17.54 0.98
N ASP A 494 -5.77 17.59 0.44
CA ASP A 494 -5.33 16.78 -0.71
C ASP A 494 -5.00 15.36 -0.26
N VAL A 495 -5.73 14.36 -0.77
CA VAL A 495 -5.55 12.94 -0.44
C VAL A 495 -5.53 12.11 -1.73
N PRO A 496 -4.50 12.26 -2.59
CA PRO A 496 -4.48 11.61 -3.90
C PRO A 496 -4.37 10.07 -3.83
N PHE A 497 -3.91 9.52 -2.70
CA PHE A 497 -3.56 8.10 -2.56
C PHE A 497 -4.52 7.27 -1.71
N MET A 498 -5.67 7.82 -1.33
CA MET A 498 -6.68 7.09 -0.55
C MET A 498 -6.16 6.59 0.82
N GLN A 499 -5.27 7.35 1.46
CA GLN A 499 -4.59 6.99 2.72
C GLN A 499 -5.18 7.64 3.97
N GLN A 500 -6.25 8.44 3.85
CA GLN A 500 -6.87 9.15 4.98
C GLN A 500 -8.39 8.95 5.00
N VAL A 501 -8.94 8.78 6.20
CA VAL A 501 -10.39 8.69 6.45
C VAL A 501 -10.86 9.95 7.13
N PHE A 502 -11.78 10.68 6.52
CA PHE A 502 -12.35 11.90 7.08
C PHE A 502 -13.85 11.75 7.34
N ARG A 503 -14.37 12.58 8.24
CA ARG A 503 -15.82 12.69 8.45
C ARG A 503 -16.48 13.31 7.24
N ILE A 504 -17.52 12.64 6.75
CA ILE A 504 -18.42 13.19 5.73
C ILE A 504 -19.41 14.09 6.46
N ARG A 505 -19.67 15.27 5.90
CA ARG A 505 -20.61 16.24 6.46
C ARG A 505 -21.99 15.59 6.61
N PRO A 506 -22.69 15.78 7.76
CA PRO A 506 -23.96 15.11 8.03
C PRO A 506 -24.99 15.17 6.89
N GLU A 507 -25.14 16.33 6.27
CA GLU A 507 -26.07 16.61 5.17
C GLU A 507 -25.72 15.92 3.85
N LYS A 508 -24.49 15.42 3.70
CA LYS A 508 -24.01 14.71 2.50
C LYS A 508 -24.03 13.20 2.65
N ARG A 509 -24.17 12.66 3.87
CA ARG A 509 -24.14 11.22 4.14
C ARG A 509 -25.22 10.44 3.40
N SER A 510 -26.44 10.98 3.33
CA SER A 510 -27.55 10.38 2.59
C SER A 510 -27.44 10.57 1.07
N ILE A 511 -26.60 11.49 0.60
CA ILE A 511 -26.36 11.73 -0.83
C ILE A 511 -25.37 10.70 -1.39
N ILE A 512 -24.40 10.25 -0.59
CA ILE A 512 -23.38 9.26 -0.99
C ILE A 512 -23.31 8.06 -0.02
N PRO A 513 -24.43 7.34 0.21
CA PRO A 513 -24.50 6.28 1.22
C PRO A 513 -23.59 5.08 0.92
N ALA A 514 -23.27 4.79 -0.34
CA ALA A 514 -22.46 3.63 -0.71
C ALA A 514 -20.99 3.73 -0.24
N VAL A 515 -20.51 4.95 -0.03
CA VAL A 515 -19.14 5.27 0.38
C VAL A 515 -19.06 5.86 1.79
N THR A 516 -20.21 6.09 2.42
CA THR A 516 -20.31 6.52 3.82
C THR A 516 -20.21 5.29 4.73
N HIS A 517 -19.28 5.33 5.68
CA HIS A 517 -19.05 4.29 6.68
C HIS A 517 -20.09 4.41 7.80
N VAL A 518 -20.21 3.37 8.63
CA VAL A 518 -21.24 3.32 9.68
C VAL A 518 -21.12 4.44 10.72
N ASP A 519 -19.91 4.97 10.91
CA ASP A 519 -19.60 6.10 11.80
C ASP A 519 -19.68 7.47 11.09
N GLY A 520 -20.15 7.52 9.84
CA GLY A 520 -20.27 8.75 9.05
C GLY A 520 -18.97 9.22 8.40
N THR A 521 -17.93 8.38 8.36
CA THR A 521 -16.66 8.70 7.70
C THR A 521 -16.57 8.14 6.27
N GLY A 522 -15.54 8.55 5.52
CA GLY A 522 -15.22 8.01 4.21
C GLY A 522 -13.72 8.09 3.91
N ARG A 523 -13.16 7.06 3.26
CA ARG A 523 -11.74 7.01 2.91
C ARG A 523 -11.46 7.74 1.60
N LEU A 524 -11.14 9.01 1.72
CA LEU A 524 -11.10 9.97 0.62
C LEU A 524 -9.98 9.68 -0.40
N GLN A 525 -10.30 9.69 -1.69
CA GLN A 525 -9.36 9.96 -2.77
C GLN A 525 -9.74 11.30 -3.45
N THR A 526 -8.81 12.26 -3.46
CA THR A 526 -8.97 13.49 -4.26
C THR A 526 -8.44 13.28 -5.67
N VAL A 527 -9.16 13.81 -6.67
CA VAL A 527 -8.78 13.71 -8.08
C VAL A 527 -8.69 15.11 -8.69
N THR A 528 -7.56 15.39 -9.34
CA THR A 528 -7.32 16.62 -10.11
C THR A 528 -7.09 16.28 -11.59
N GLU A 529 -7.27 17.28 -12.46
CA GLU A 529 -7.03 17.12 -13.89
C GLU A 529 -5.56 16.83 -14.21
N SER A 530 -4.61 17.44 -13.50
CA SER A 530 -3.16 17.21 -13.71
C SER A 530 -2.73 15.80 -13.32
N GLN A 531 -3.34 15.20 -12.30
CA GLN A 531 -2.96 13.87 -11.80
C GLN A 531 -3.52 12.73 -12.66
N ASN A 532 -4.78 12.83 -13.08
CA ASN A 532 -5.44 11.82 -13.89
C ASN A 532 -6.55 12.45 -14.76
N PRO A 533 -6.21 13.00 -15.95
CA PRO A 533 -7.14 13.78 -16.76
C PRO A 533 -8.41 13.02 -17.16
N LEU A 534 -8.28 11.75 -17.55
CA LEU A 534 -9.41 10.94 -18.02
C LEU A 534 -10.34 10.56 -16.87
N TYR A 535 -9.78 10.18 -15.72
CA TYR A 535 -10.57 9.86 -14.53
C TYR A 535 -11.26 11.11 -13.95
N TYR A 536 -10.55 12.25 -13.92
CA TYR A 536 -11.14 13.55 -13.59
C TYR A 536 -12.33 13.88 -14.51
N LYS A 537 -12.16 13.72 -15.83
CA LYS A 537 -13.23 13.94 -16.82
C LYS A 537 -14.44 13.04 -16.60
N LEU A 538 -14.22 11.75 -16.27
CA LEU A 538 -15.30 10.81 -15.93
C LEU A 538 -16.10 11.29 -14.71
N ILE A 539 -15.41 11.63 -13.61
CA ILE A 539 -16.07 12.07 -12.37
C ILE A 539 -16.80 13.40 -12.60
N LYS A 540 -16.19 14.32 -13.36
CA LYS A 540 -16.80 15.61 -13.73
C LYS A 540 -18.06 15.43 -14.55
N GLU A 541 -18.05 14.52 -15.52
CA GLU A 541 -19.23 14.23 -16.33
C GLU A 541 -20.32 13.53 -15.51
N PHE A 542 -19.97 12.60 -14.62
CA PHE A 542 -20.91 12.04 -13.66
C PHE A 542 -21.52 13.13 -12.76
N GLY A 543 -20.70 14.05 -12.26
CA GLY A 543 -21.16 15.21 -11.48
C GLY A 543 -22.09 16.14 -12.27
N ARG A 544 -21.82 16.38 -13.55
CA ARG A 544 -22.69 17.17 -14.43
C ARG A 544 -24.07 16.53 -14.61
N ARG A 545 -24.13 15.20 -14.70
CA ARG A 545 -25.39 14.46 -14.89
C ARG A 545 -26.19 14.31 -13.59
N THR A 546 -25.51 14.19 -12.46
CA THR A 546 -26.14 13.79 -11.19
C THR A 546 -26.18 14.85 -10.09
N GLY A 547 -25.42 15.95 -10.26
CA GLY A 547 -25.14 16.92 -9.20
C GLY A 547 -24.16 16.41 -8.14
N VAL A 548 -23.57 15.21 -8.30
CA VAL A 548 -22.67 14.58 -7.31
C VAL A 548 -21.30 14.32 -7.95
N PRO A 549 -20.27 15.16 -7.70
CA PRO A 549 -18.93 15.00 -8.28
C PRO A 549 -18.09 13.93 -7.53
N VAL A 550 -18.71 12.81 -7.19
CA VAL A 550 -18.15 11.70 -6.43
C VAL A 550 -18.48 10.41 -7.14
N VAL A 551 -17.55 9.46 -7.19
CA VAL A 551 -17.81 8.06 -7.57
C VAL A 551 -17.31 7.12 -6.47
N LEU A 552 -17.93 5.94 -6.34
CA LEU A 552 -17.34 4.88 -5.53
C LEU A 552 -16.22 4.23 -6.34
N ASN A 553 -15.04 4.12 -5.74
CA ASN A 553 -13.88 3.46 -6.30
C ASN A 553 -13.44 2.28 -5.42
N THR A 554 -13.19 1.13 -6.05
CA THR A 554 -12.55 -0.02 -5.42
C THR A 554 -11.58 -0.71 -6.39
N SER A 555 -10.66 -1.51 -5.87
CA SER A 555 -9.72 -2.30 -6.67
C SER A 555 -10.39 -3.12 -7.76
N PHE A 556 -9.83 -3.20 -8.96
CA PHE A 556 -10.29 -4.12 -9.99
C PHE A 556 -9.64 -5.49 -9.78
N ASN A 557 -10.37 -6.38 -9.10
CA ASN A 557 -10.01 -7.77 -8.79
C ASN A 557 -11.18 -8.55 -8.16
N GLU A 558 -11.10 -9.87 -8.13
CA GLU A 558 -11.92 -10.76 -7.30
C GLU A 558 -10.98 -11.62 -6.42
N ASN A 559 -10.68 -11.13 -5.21
CA ASN A 559 -9.83 -11.79 -4.19
C ASN A 559 -8.40 -12.21 -4.63
N GLU A 560 -7.89 -11.56 -5.67
CA GLU A 560 -6.54 -11.70 -6.23
C GLU A 560 -5.82 -10.32 -6.26
N PRO A 561 -4.55 -10.20 -6.68
CA PRO A 561 -3.93 -8.88 -6.90
C PRO A 561 -4.74 -8.01 -7.87
N ILE A 562 -4.60 -6.69 -7.81
CA ILE A 562 -5.21 -5.77 -8.79
C ILE A 562 -4.79 -6.19 -10.21
N VAL A 563 -5.73 -6.26 -11.16
CA VAL A 563 -5.44 -6.61 -12.56
C VAL A 563 -4.36 -5.69 -13.13
N ASN A 564 -3.39 -6.28 -13.83
CA ASN A 564 -2.26 -5.58 -14.43
C ASN A 564 -2.47 -5.46 -15.94
N ARG A 565 -2.71 -6.61 -16.60
CA ARG A 565 -2.83 -6.71 -18.07
C ARG A 565 -4.27 -6.64 -18.56
N PRO A 566 -4.52 -6.22 -19.82
CA PRO A 566 -5.85 -6.22 -20.43
C PRO A 566 -6.54 -7.58 -20.38
N GLU A 567 -5.78 -8.66 -20.56
CA GLU A 567 -6.25 -10.05 -20.50
C GLU A 567 -6.82 -10.38 -19.12
N GLU A 568 -6.18 -9.89 -18.05
CA GLU A 568 -6.62 -10.13 -16.67
C GLU A 568 -7.88 -9.32 -16.34
N ALA A 569 -7.99 -8.10 -16.87
CA ALA A 569 -9.20 -7.29 -16.75
C ALA A 569 -10.38 -7.93 -17.49
N LEU A 570 -10.12 -8.47 -18.69
CA LEU A 570 -11.10 -9.18 -19.49
C LEU A 570 -11.53 -10.49 -18.83
N ASP A 571 -10.60 -11.31 -18.36
CA ASP A 571 -10.90 -12.54 -17.60
C ASP A 571 -11.75 -12.23 -16.36
N CYS A 572 -11.36 -11.21 -15.58
CA CYS A 572 -12.13 -10.78 -14.42
C CYS A 572 -13.54 -10.31 -14.80
N PHE A 573 -13.68 -9.56 -15.88
CA PHE A 573 -14.99 -9.17 -16.41
C PHE A 573 -15.83 -10.40 -16.77
N LEU A 574 -15.27 -11.33 -17.56
CA LEU A 574 -15.96 -12.51 -18.08
C LEU A 574 -16.42 -13.48 -16.97
N ARG A 575 -15.60 -13.72 -15.96
CA ARG A 575 -15.90 -14.65 -14.85
C ARG A 575 -16.79 -14.07 -13.75
N THR A 576 -16.96 -12.74 -13.71
CA THR A 576 -17.82 -12.06 -12.72
C THR A 576 -19.13 -11.58 -13.35
N LYS A 577 -20.03 -11.06 -12.51
CA LYS A 577 -21.29 -10.42 -12.97
C LYS A 577 -21.14 -8.91 -13.17
N MET A 578 -19.94 -8.45 -13.51
CA MET A 578 -19.69 -7.05 -13.86
C MET A 578 -20.49 -6.68 -15.12
N ASP A 579 -21.11 -5.50 -15.14
CA ASP A 579 -22.05 -5.11 -16.19
C ASP A 579 -21.32 -4.57 -17.42
N VAL A 580 -20.25 -3.81 -17.20
CA VAL A 580 -19.49 -3.11 -18.25
C VAL A 580 -17.99 -3.20 -17.97
N LEU A 581 -17.20 -3.43 -19.00
CA LEU A 581 -15.75 -3.25 -19.00
C LEU A 581 -15.39 -2.10 -19.96
N VAL A 582 -14.63 -1.14 -19.47
CA VAL A 582 -13.98 -0.09 -20.25
C VAL A 582 -12.50 -0.44 -20.33
N LEU A 583 -12.06 -0.83 -21.51
CA LEU A 583 -10.69 -1.26 -21.81
C LEU A 583 -10.09 -0.27 -22.80
N GLY A 584 -9.26 0.65 -22.32
CA GLY A 584 -8.78 1.77 -23.13
C GLY A 584 -9.96 2.59 -23.66
N LYS A 585 -10.04 2.74 -24.98
CA LYS A 585 -11.12 3.47 -25.67
C LYS A 585 -12.36 2.64 -26.02
N THR A 586 -12.42 1.38 -25.58
CA THR A 586 -13.51 0.47 -25.93
C THR A 586 -14.41 0.16 -24.73
N ILE A 587 -15.72 0.34 -24.90
CA ILE A 587 -16.74 -0.11 -23.94
C ILE A 587 -17.26 -1.48 -24.38
N ILE A 588 -17.31 -2.41 -23.45
CA ILE A 588 -17.87 -3.76 -23.59
C ILE A 588 -18.98 -3.90 -22.55
N GLU A 589 -20.22 -4.09 -22.99
CA GLU A 589 -21.41 -4.15 -22.14
C GLU A 589 -22.12 -5.49 -22.30
N ARG A 590 -22.49 -6.14 -21.19
CA ARG A 590 -23.31 -7.36 -21.23
C ARG A 590 -24.74 -7.03 -21.69
N THR A 591 -25.27 -7.81 -22.63
CA THR A 591 -26.62 -7.61 -23.22
C THR A 591 -27.72 -8.29 -22.43
#